data_AF-A0A814NPS3-F1
#
_entry.id   AF-A0A814NPS3-F1
#
_cell.length_a   1.000
_cell.length_b   1.000
_cell.length_c   1.000
_cell.angle_alpha   90.00
_cell.angle_beta   90.00
_cell.angle_gamma   90.00
#
_symmetry.space_group_name_H-M   'P 1'
#
loop_
_entity.id
_entity.type
_entity.pdbx_description
1 polymer ?
#
loop_
_entity_poly.entity_id
_entity_poly.type
_entity_poly.pdbx_seq_one_letter_code
_entity_poly.pdbx_strand_id
1 'polypeptide(L)'
;MKILNNSNECIKSELDLFLTPSTNTSIVSGGWFEINPTSSLSYGSPIEFRYEGSNEAGEFDNIKFSLTDDEKKWQDIPKMNTRLLNRKAILSRGSSKIELIGRLHCDIFNSDRYLINNISMNLKLIPISIDSAILLVRKAQINPSVMLGHAMALEKTSAKYPIKRVVVKQHTIGLGVSSKVISNISHSSLPSRVVIGMVTNSAYDGSLTLNAFNFRHFNLSKLNLMVDGQSSPYYKPLKFNFAENQYIRGYYSLFENIDKPVFATGNDISRLDFPNGYSLFAIDLTPDLCSGDQLNLIRSGNLDLALTFSQSLDTSIVVIIFMEYDNLVEINNKYEVSYDYKI
;
A
#
# COMPACT_ATOMS: atom_id res chain seq x y z
N MET A 1 -34.33 3.05 -29.75
CA MET A 1 -33.57 3.09 -28.47
C MET A 1 -33.61 4.52 -27.94
N LYS A 2 -33.74 4.73 -26.64
CA LYS A 2 -33.73 6.06 -26.01
C LYS A 2 -32.34 6.27 -25.40
N ILE A 3 -31.60 7.24 -25.90
CA ILE A 3 -30.31 7.63 -25.34
C ILE A 3 -30.58 8.53 -24.13
N LEU A 4 -29.77 8.42 -23.09
CA LEU A 4 -29.89 9.25 -21.89
C LEU A 4 -29.49 10.69 -22.22
N ASN A 5 -30.31 11.66 -21.81
CA ASN A 5 -29.94 13.07 -21.96
C ASN A 5 -28.61 13.32 -21.21
N ASN A 6 -27.65 13.95 -21.89
CA ASN A 6 -26.28 14.24 -21.45
C ASN A 6 -25.31 13.03 -21.37
N SER A 7 -25.67 11.85 -21.87
CA SER A 7 -24.69 10.78 -22.07
C SER A 7 -24.03 10.91 -23.43
N ASN A 8 -22.70 10.83 -23.48
CA ASN A 8 -21.99 10.69 -24.74
C ASN A 8 -22.28 9.31 -25.34
N GLU A 9 -22.65 9.27 -26.62
CA GLU A 9 -22.71 8.01 -27.36
C GLU A 9 -21.28 7.43 -27.45
N CYS A 10 -21.13 6.16 -27.10
CA CYS A 10 -19.88 5.43 -27.28
C CYS A 10 -20.12 4.22 -28.17
N ILE A 11 -19.17 3.93 -29.06
CA ILE A 11 -19.14 2.68 -29.83
C ILE A 11 -18.31 1.64 -29.07
N LYS A 12 -18.61 0.35 -29.28
CA LYS A 12 -17.75 -0.72 -28.77
C LYS A 12 -16.37 -0.59 -29.43
N SER A 13 -15.30 -0.49 -28.65
CA SER A 13 -13.93 -0.21 -29.11
C SER A 13 -13.46 -1.14 -30.23
N GLU A 14 -13.88 -2.40 -30.22
CA GLU A 14 -13.54 -3.43 -31.21
C GLU A 14 -14.24 -3.22 -32.56
N LEU A 15 -15.24 -2.35 -32.63
CA LEU A 15 -15.94 -1.96 -33.86
C LEU A 15 -15.43 -0.62 -34.41
N ASP A 16 -14.51 0.05 -33.71
CA ASP A 16 -14.00 1.37 -34.07
C ASP A 16 -12.76 1.29 -34.97
N LEU A 17 -12.90 0.54 -36.07
CA LEU A 17 -11.80 0.11 -36.93
C LEU A 17 -11.20 1.23 -37.80
N PHE A 18 -11.84 2.40 -37.86
CA PHE A 18 -11.48 3.50 -38.76
C PHE A 18 -11.06 4.78 -38.02
N LEU A 19 -11.16 4.82 -36.68
CA LEU A 19 -10.64 5.93 -35.89
C LEU A 19 -9.17 5.71 -35.56
N THR A 20 -8.35 6.72 -35.83
CA THR A 20 -6.99 6.76 -35.32
C THR A 20 -7.02 7.04 -33.82
N PRO A 21 -6.27 6.29 -33.00
CA PRO A 21 -6.11 6.60 -31.59
C PRO A 21 -5.64 8.04 -31.36
N SER A 22 -6.02 8.63 -30.22
CA SER A 22 -5.56 9.96 -29.84
C SER A 22 -4.02 10.02 -29.77
N THR A 23 -3.44 11.08 -30.33
CA THR A 23 -2.00 11.31 -30.26
C THR A 23 -1.65 12.12 -29.02
N ASN A 24 -0.68 11.67 -28.23
CA ASN A 24 -0.15 12.45 -27.12
C ASN A 24 0.76 13.56 -27.66
N THR A 25 0.33 14.82 -27.49
CA THR A 25 1.09 16.02 -27.92
C THR A 25 1.75 16.75 -26.74
N SER A 26 1.53 16.28 -25.52
CA SER A 26 1.98 16.90 -24.27
C SER A 26 3.41 16.51 -23.90
N ILE A 27 3.87 15.32 -24.32
CA ILE A 27 5.23 14.81 -24.06
C ILE A 27 6.02 14.82 -25.37
N VAL A 28 7.16 15.49 -25.37
CA VAL A 28 8.07 15.59 -26.54
C VAL A 28 9.03 14.39 -26.57
N SER A 29 9.58 14.04 -25.42
CA SER A 29 10.49 12.91 -25.24
C SER A 29 10.46 12.43 -23.78
N GLY A 30 10.99 11.26 -23.50
CA GLY A 30 11.12 10.77 -22.13
C GLY A 30 11.99 9.52 -22.05
N GLY A 31 12.46 9.22 -20.84
CA GLY A 31 13.37 8.10 -20.61
C GLY A 31 13.55 7.76 -19.13
N TRP A 32 14.19 6.63 -18.89
CA TRP A 32 14.61 6.21 -17.55
C TRP A 32 16.00 6.72 -17.24
N PHE A 33 16.18 7.20 -16.02
CA PHE A 33 17.43 7.74 -15.51
C PHE A 33 17.80 7.02 -14.22
N GLU A 34 19.09 6.71 -14.09
CA GLU A 34 19.64 6.04 -12.92
C GLU A 34 20.24 7.10 -11.97
N ILE A 35 19.88 7.02 -10.69
CA ILE A 35 20.42 7.87 -9.64
C ILE A 35 21.12 6.99 -8.61
N ASN A 36 22.40 7.28 -8.41
CA ASN A 36 23.21 6.62 -7.39
C ASN A 36 22.97 7.24 -6.01
N PRO A 37 23.13 6.46 -4.93
CA PRO A 37 23.01 6.98 -3.58
C PRO A 37 24.12 7.99 -3.28
N THR A 38 23.79 9.02 -2.50
CA THR A 38 24.75 10.01 -2.02
C THR A 38 25.47 9.55 -0.75
N SER A 39 24.88 8.59 -0.02
CA SER A 39 25.45 7.98 1.18
C SER A 39 26.24 6.72 0.85
N SER A 40 27.29 6.43 1.62
CA SER A 40 27.95 5.12 1.58
C SER A 40 27.01 4.02 2.05
N LEU A 41 27.04 2.87 1.38
CA LEU A 41 26.23 1.71 1.75
C LEU A 41 26.89 0.96 2.91
N SER A 42 26.22 0.93 4.07
CA SER A 42 26.65 0.17 5.24
C SER A 42 25.45 -0.44 5.97
N TYR A 43 25.68 -1.57 6.65
CA TYR A 43 24.63 -2.30 7.37
C TYR A 43 23.89 -1.40 8.36
N GLY A 44 22.56 -1.39 8.28
CA GLY A 44 21.68 -0.59 9.15
C GLY A 44 21.79 0.93 8.98
N SER A 45 22.64 1.41 8.07
CA SER A 45 22.78 2.85 7.80
C SER A 45 21.79 3.27 6.72
N PRO A 46 21.18 4.46 6.82
CA PRO A 46 20.26 4.91 5.80
C PRO A 46 20.95 5.11 4.44
N ILE A 47 20.26 4.69 3.38
CA ILE A 47 20.61 5.00 2.00
C ILE A 47 19.87 6.26 1.60
N GLU A 48 20.61 7.28 1.20
CA GLU A 48 20.06 8.56 0.78
C GLU A 48 20.25 8.74 -0.73
N PHE A 49 19.18 9.10 -1.42
CA PHE A 49 19.18 9.51 -2.82
C PHE A 49 18.74 10.95 -2.91
N ARG A 50 19.39 11.70 -3.80
CA ARG A 50 19.06 13.09 -4.06
C ARG A 50 18.70 13.25 -5.53
N TYR A 51 17.47 13.66 -5.75
CA TYR A 51 16.99 14.13 -7.04
C TYR A 51 17.01 15.65 -7.02
N GLU A 52 17.76 16.26 -7.94
CA GLU A 52 17.67 17.71 -8.15
C GLU A 52 16.63 18.02 -9.21
N GLY A 53 15.80 19.03 -8.91
CA GLY A 53 14.79 19.53 -9.83
C GLY A 53 15.39 19.87 -11.19
N SER A 54 14.74 19.40 -12.25
CA SER A 54 15.09 19.70 -13.63
C SER A 54 13.92 20.38 -14.34
N ASN A 55 14.18 20.93 -15.52
CA ASN A 55 13.14 21.44 -16.41
C ASN A 55 12.25 20.35 -17.02
N GLU A 56 12.38 19.09 -16.59
CA GLU A 56 11.59 17.94 -17.03
C GLU A 56 10.64 17.50 -15.91
N ALA A 57 9.48 16.97 -16.28
CA ALA A 57 8.55 16.39 -15.31
C ALA A 57 9.02 14.99 -14.94
N GLY A 58 8.95 14.63 -13.66
CA GLY A 58 9.46 13.35 -13.14
C GLY A 58 8.35 12.44 -12.62
N GLU A 59 8.42 11.16 -12.96
CA GLU A 59 7.68 10.06 -12.34
C GLU A 59 8.71 9.12 -11.72
N PHE A 60 8.60 8.87 -10.41
CA PHE A 60 9.50 8.00 -9.67
C PHE A 60 8.82 6.66 -9.49
N ASP A 61 9.25 5.65 -10.25
CA ASP A 61 8.49 4.39 -10.32
C ASP A 61 9.23 3.27 -9.59
N ASN A 62 10.53 3.08 -9.85
CA ASN A 62 11.24 1.87 -9.46
C ASN A 62 12.56 2.14 -8.76
N ILE A 63 12.96 1.20 -7.90
CA ILE A 63 14.30 1.13 -7.35
C ILE A 63 14.88 -0.25 -7.64
N LYS A 64 16.12 -0.26 -8.12
CA LYS A 64 16.91 -1.46 -8.34
C LYS A 64 17.91 -1.61 -7.19
N PHE A 65 17.97 -2.79 -6.60
CA PHE A 65 18.95 -3.14 -5.57
C PHE A 65 19.66 -4.44 -5.94
N SER A 66 20.92 -4.55 -5.53
CA SER A 66 21.64 -5.82 -5.53
C SER A 66 22.06 -6.18 -4.11
N LEU A 67 21.89 -7.45 -3.79
CA LEU A 67 22.17 -8.06 -2.49
C LEU A 67 23.14 -9.21 -2.68
N THR A 68 24.20 -9.31 -1.88
CA THR A 68 24.98 -10.54 -1.74
C THR A 68 24.42 -11.31 -0.54
N ASP A 69 24.04 -12.54 -0.82
CA ASP A 69 23.65 -13.52 0.17
C ASP A 69 24.88 -13.97 0.96
N ASP A 70 24.93 -13.61 2.25
CA ASP A 70 25.91 -14.15 3.17
C ASP A 70 25.45 -15.52 3.64
N GLU A 71 25.91 -16.58 2.95
CA GLU A 71 25.52 -17.97 3.20
C GLU A 71 25.62 -18.37 4.68
N LYS A 72 26.52 -17.75 5.45
CA LYS A 72 26.72 -18.02 6.88
C LYS A 72 25.56 -17.57 7.75
N LYS A 73 24.82 -16.51 7.37
CA LYS A 73 23.65 -16.02 8.13
C LYS A 73 22.45 -16.97 8.12
N TRP A 74 22.46 -17.96 7.23
CA TRP A 74 21.30 -18.78 6.92
C TRP A 74 21.48 -20.27 7.21
N GLN A 75 22.62 -20.69 7.76
CA GLN A 75 22.90 -22.11 8.03
C GLN A 75 22.02 -22.69 9.15
N ASP A 76 21.46 -21.82 10.01
CA ASP A 76 20.62 -22.20 11.15
C ASP A 76 19.11 -21.99 10.91
N ILE A 77 18.65 -21.71 9.68
CA ILE A 77 17.19 -21.63 9.44
C ILE A 77 16.61 -23.04 9.58
N PRO A 78 15.73 -23.30 10.56
CA PRO A 78 15.09 -24.60 10.67
C PRO A 78 14.26 -24.87 9.42
N LYS A 79 14.20 -26.14 9.00
CA LYS A 79 13.37 -26.64 7.88
C LYS A 79 11.88 -26.25 7.94
N MET A 80 11.41 -25.59 9.01
CA MET A 80 10.03 -25.17 9.23
C MET A 80 9.60 -23.93 8.43
N ASN A 81 10.50 -22.99 8.08
CA ASN A 81 10.13 -21.82 7.28
C ASN A 81 10.27 -22.08 5.77
N THR A 82 9.49 -23.03 5.27
CA THR A 82 9.55 -23.49 3.88
C THR A 82 9.32 -22.37 2.86
N ARG A 83 8.48 -21.37 3.18
CA ARG A 83 8.22 -20.23 2.28
C ARG A 83 9.44 -19.33 2.12
N LEU A 84 10.20 -19.08 3.17
CA LEU A 84 11.45 -18.33 3.08
C LEU A 84 12.47 -19.08 2.22
N LEU A 85 12.63 -20.39 2.44
CA LEU A 85 13.53 -21.24 1.67
C LEU A 85 13.16 -21.29 0.18
N ASN A 86 11.87 -21.42 -0.14
CA ASN A 86 11.38 -21.42 -1.52
C ASN A 86 11.63 -20.07 -2.21
N ARG A 87 11.33 -18.95 -1.55
CA ARG A 87 11.62 -17.62 -2.10
C ARG A 87 13.11 -17.44 -2.33
N LYS A 88 13.95 -17.84 -1.38
CA LYS A 88 15.41 -17.82 -1.53
C LYS A 88 15.83 -18.64 -2.75
N ALA A 89 15.37 -19.88 -2.89
CA ALA A 89 15.74 -20.73 -4.02
C ALA A 89 15.33 -20.11 -5.36
N ILE A 90 14.13 -19.53 -5.44
CA ILE A 90 13.61 -18.87 -6.65
C ILE A 90 14.40 -17.61 -7.00
N LEU A 91 14.71 -16.77 -5.99
CA LEU A 91 15.38 -15.49 -6.18
C LEU A 91 16.87 -15.64 -6.45
N SER A 92 17.55 -16.53 -5.71
CA SER A 92 18.99 -16.78 -5.87
C SER A 92 19.30 -17.58 -7.12
N ARG A 93 18.46 -18.56 -7.49
CA ARG A 93 18.76 -19.53 -8.58
C ARG A 93 20.18 -20.14 -8.47
N GLY A 94 20.69 -20.30 -7.26
CA GLY A 94 22.06 -20.80 -7.01
C GLY A 94 23.17 -19.74 -7.07
N SER A 95 22.84 -18.47 -7.32
CA SER A 95 23.76 -17.33 -7.23
C SER A 95 23.82 -16.81 -5.80
N SER A 96 25.03 -16.46 -5.34
CA SER A 96 25.23 -15.71 -4.09
C SER A 96 24.84 -14.24 -4.23
N LYS A 97 24.57 -13.74 -5.44
CA LYS A 97 24.07 -12.38 -5.67
C LYS A 97 22.65 -12.41 -6.23
N ILE A 98 21.78 -11.62 -5.62
CA ILE A 98 20.39 -11.44 -6.00
C ILE A 98 20.19 -9.99 -6.43
N GLU A 99 19.70 -9.80 -7.65
CA GLU A 99 19.23 -8.49 -8.12
C GLU A 99 17.71 -8.42 -8.01
N LEU A 100 17.22 -7.33 -7.42
CA LEU A 100 15.79 -7.06 -7.27
C LEU A 100 15.48 -5.69 -7.87
N ILE A 101 14.37 -5.60 -8.59
CA ILE A 101 13.78 -4.34 -9.01
C ILE A 101 12.34 -4.33 -8.53
N GLY A 102 11.91 -3.23 -7.91
CA GLY A 102 10.57 -3.11 -7.40
C GLY A 102 10.16 -1.66 -7.25
N ARG A 103 8.85 -1.46 -7.14
CA ARG A 103 8.29 -0.13 -6.87
C ARG A 103 8.62 0.33 -5.47
N LEU A 104 8.81 1.63 -5.31
CA LEU A 104 8.90 2.24 -4.00
C LEU A 104 7.49 2.39 -3.42
N HIS A 105 7.18 1.60 -2.39
CA HIS A 105 5.93 1.72 -1.65
C HIS A 105 5.95 2.91 -0.69
N CYS A 106 5.95 4.14 -1.24
CA CYS A 106 5.73 5.36 -0.49
C CYS A 106 4.49 6.08 -1.04
N ASP A 107 3.73 6.74 -0.16
CA ASP A 107 2.40 7.28 -0.48
C ASP A 107 2.38 8.20 -1.72
N ILE A 108 3.40 9.03 -1.90
CA ILE A 108 3.51 9.95 -3.06
C ILE A 108 3.83 9.23 -4.37
N PHE A 109 4.54 8.11 -4.33
CA PHE A 109 4.90 7.32 -5.53
C PHE A 109 3.77 6.40 -5.99
N ASN A 110 2.71 6.27 -5.19
CA ASN A 110 1.48 5.62 -5.59
C ASN A 110 0.53 6.57 -6.37
N SER A 111 0.91 7.84 -6.56
CA SER A 111 0.16 8.80 -7.37
C SER A 111 0.40 8.55 -8.86
N ASP A 112 -0.63 8.67 -9.68
CA ASP A 112 -0.59 8.54 -11.15
C ASP A 112 -0.12 9.82 -11.87
N ARG A 113 0.32 10.83 -11.10
CA ARG A 113 0.70 12.15 -11.60
C ARG A 113 2.21 12.33 -11.61
N TYR A 114 2.72 12.90 -12.70
CA TYR A 114 4.08 13.44 -12.73
C TYR A 114 4.23 14.56 -11.69
N LEU A 115 5.36 14.54 -10.98
CA LEU A 115 5.80 15.70 -10.20
C LEU A 115 6.12 16.84 -11.15
N ILE A 116 5.66 18.05 -10.81
CA ILE A 116 5.95 19.24 -11.59
C ILE A 116 7.47 19.49 -11.62
N ASN A 117 7.91 20.12 -12.71
CA ASN A 117 9.31 20.43 -12.97
C ASN A 117 9.89 21.29 -11.83
N ASN A 118 11.23 21.28 -11.69
CA ASN A 118 12.00 22.05 -10.72
C ASN A 118 11.77 21.71 -9.24
N ILE A 119 11.20 20.53 -8.95
CA ILE A 119 11.14 20.01 -7.58
C ILE A 119 12.32 19.07 -7.31
N SER A 120 13.07 19.38 -6.25
CA SER A 120 14.08 18.47 -5.71
C SER A 120 13.44 17.53 -4.67
N MET A 121 13.96 16.30 -4.60
CA MET A 121 13.50 15.28 -3.66
C MET A 121 14.69 14.61 -2.98
N ASN A 122 14.55 14.40 -1.67
CA ASN A 122 15.47 13.58 -0.89
C ASN A 122 14.73 12.32 -0.46
N LEU A 123 15.19 11.16 -0.92
CA LEU A 123 14.67 9.87 -0.52
C LEU A 123 15.64 9.22 0.45
N LYS A 124 15.12 8.77 1.61
CA LYS A 124 15.90 8.09 2.63
C LYS A 124 15.29 6.72 2.90
N LEU A 125 16.07 5.67 2.70
CA LEU A 125 15.68 4.28 2.91
C LEU A 125 16.51 3.69 4.04
N ILE A 126 15.91 2.87 4.89
CA ILE A 126 16.62 2.18 5.98
C ILE A 126 16.70 0.70 5.62
N PRO A 127 17.79 0.26 4.98
CA PRO A 127 17.96 -1.14 4.59
C PRO A 127 18.46 -2.00 5.75
N ILE A 128 18.20 -3.31 5.64
CA ILE A 128 18.79 -4.31 6.55
C ILE A 128 20.17 -4.74 6.04
N SER A 129 20.40 -4.95 4.74
CA SER A 129 21.73 -5.23 4.16
C SER A 129 21.66 -5.11 2.64
N ILE A 130 22.35 -4.16 2.00
CA ILE A 130 22.34 -3.94 0.55
C ILE A 130 23.75 -3.63 0.07
N ASP A 131 24.17 -4.23 -1.05
CA ASP A 131 25.52 -4.00 -1.61
C ASP A 131 25.56 -2.88 -2.64
N SER A 132 24.52 -2.79 -3.46
CA SER A 132 24.34 -1.69 -4.41
C SER A 132 22.86 -1.32 -4.52
N ALA A 133 22.62 -0.03 -4.73
CA ALA A 133 21.29 0.52 -4.84
C ALA A 133 21.29 1.57 -5.95
N ILE A 134 20.28 1.55 -6.81
CA ILE A 134 20.10 2.49 -7.93
C ILE A 134 18.63 2.87 -7.96
N LEU A 135 18.33 4.16 -7.83
CA LEU A 135 16.97 4.68 -8.01
C LEU A 135 16.71 4.93 -9.50
N LEU A 136 15.61 4.38 -10.01
CA LEU A 136 15.19 4.54 -11.41
C LEU A 136 14.06 5.56 -11.49
N VAL A 137 14.32 6.67 -12.18
CA VAL A 137 13.37 7.78 -12.33
C VAL A 137 13.02 7.93 -13.79
N ARG A 138 11.72 7.96 -14.10
CA ARG A 138 11.24 8.30 -15.43
C ARG A 138 11.13 9.81 -15.54
N LYS A 139 11.81 10.40 -16.51
CA LYS A 139 11.66 11.83 -16.83
C LYS A 139 10.96 12.00 -18.17
N ALA A 140 10.13 13.02 -18.26
CA ALA A 140 9.40 13.40 -19.46
C ALA A 140 9.67 14.88 -19.78
N GLN A 141 10.15 15.13 -20.99
CA GLN A 141 10.24 16.47 -21.55
C GLN A 141 8.85 16.92 -21.99
N ILE A 142 8.31 17.91 -21.30
CA ILE A 142 6.96 18.43 -21.54
C ILE A 142 6.99 19.46 -22.68
N ASN A 143 5.96 19.45 -23.52
CA ASN A 143 5.77 20.44 -24.57
C ASN A 143 5.76 21.87 -23.98
N PRO A 144 6.52 22.84 -24.53
CA PRO A 144 6.59 24.20 -24.00
C PRO A 144 5.23 24.87 -23.78
N SER A 145 4.25 24.62 -24.66
CA SER A 145 2.90 25.17 -24.53
C SER A 145 2.18 24.64 -23.28
N VAL A 146 2.41 23.37 -22.93
CA VAL A 146 1.86 22.75 -21.70
C VAL A 146 2.59 23.29 -20.47
N MET A 147 3.91 23.46 -20.54
CA MET A 147 4.69 24.07 -19.45
C MET A 147 4.22 25.50 -19.14
N LEU A 148 3.99 26.31 -20.17
CA LEU A 148 3.45 27.66 -20.00
C LEU A 148 2.06 27.63 -19.37
N GLY A 149 1.21 26.69 -19.79
CA GLY A 149 -0.10 26.46 -19.18
C GLY A 149 -0.01 26.10 -17.70
N HIS A 150 0.93 25.22 -17.31
CA HIS A 150 1.19 24.90 -15.90
C HIS A 150 1.67 26.12 -15.11
N ALA A 151 2.57 26.94 -15.65
CA ALA A 151 3.05 28.15 -15.00
C ALA A 151 1.90 29.15 -14.74
N MET A 152 1.05 29.40 -15.75
CA MET A 152 -0.13 30.26 -15.62
C MET A 152 -1.18 29.69 -14.64
N ALA A 153 -1.29 28.36 -14.54
CA ALA A 153 -2.17 27.72 -13.57
C ALA A 153 -1.63 27.86 -12.15
N LEU A 154 -0.31 27.71 -11.95
CA LEU A 154 0.36 27.84 -10.66
C LEU A 154 0.23 29.25 -10.06
N GLU A 155 0.15 30.29 -10.90
CA GLU A 155 -0.15 31.66 -10.45
C GLU A 155 -1.54 31.79 -9.81
N LYS A 156 -2.48 30.90 -10.16
CA LYS A 156 -3.87 30.94 -9.69
C LYS A 156 -4.17 29.91 -8.60
N THR A 157 -3.56 28.72 -8.68
CA THR A 157 -3.82 27.61 -7.77
C THR A 157 -2.62 26.67 -7.65
N SER A 158 -2.51 25.96 -6.54
CA SER A 158 -1.47 24.95 -6.31
C SER A 158 -1.66 23.72 -7.20
N ALA A 159 -0.56 23.05 -7.54
CA ALA A 159 -0.59 21.71 -8.10
C ALA A 159 -1.04 20.73 -7.01
N LYS A 160 -1.96 19.83 -7.35
CA LYS A 160 -2.65 18.95 -6.40
C LYS A 160 -2.30 17.50 -6.67
N TYR A 161 -1.86 16.79 -5.65
CA TYR A 161 -1.46 15.38 -5.67
C TYR A 161 -2.27 14.60 -4.64
N PRO A 162 -3.43 14.05 -5.03
CA PRO A 162 -4.17 13.12 -4.18
C PRO A 162 -3.30 11.88 -3.92
N ILE A 163 -3.19 11.50 -2.65
CA ILE A 163 -2.44 10.32 -2.21
C ILE A 163 -3.29 9.46 -1.29
N LYS A 164 -3.03 8.14 -1.32
CA LYS A 164 -3.51 7.20 -0.31
C LYS A 164 -2.43 7.04 0.74
N ARG A 165 -2.57 7.76 1.86
CA ARG A 165 -1.60 7.75 2.95
C ARG A 165 -1.80 6.50 3.81
N VAL A 166 -0.73 5.75 4.03
CA VAL A 166 -0.79 4.52 4.82
C VAL A 166 -0.24 4.74 6.22
N VAL A 167 -0.99 4.29 7.24
CA VAL A 167 -0.53 4.24 8.63
C VAL A 167 -0.69 2.83 9.17
N VAL A 168 0.41 2.25 9.64
CA VAL A 168 0.40 0.95 10.30
C VAL A 168 0.58 1.12 11.80
N LYS A 169 -0.37 0.62 12.58
CA LYS A 169 -0.26 0.49 14.04
C LYS A 169 -0.18 -0.97 14.42
N GLN A 170 0.46 -1.24 15.55
CA GLN A 170 0.53 -2.57 16.13
C GLN A 170 -0.01 -2.56 17.56
N HIS A 171 -0.61 -3.68 17.98
CA HIS A 171 -1.03 -3.87 19.35
C HIS A 171 -0.79 -5.32 19.80
N THR A 172 -0.10 -5.50 20.92
CA THR A 172 0.13 -6.83 21.49
C THR A 172 -1.04 -7.25 22.37
N ILE A 173 -1.53 -8.48 22.16
CA ILE A 173 -2.51 -9.13 23.03
C ILE A 173 -1.83 -10.32 23.70
N GLY A 174 -1.92 -10.40 25.02
CA GLY A 174 -1.33 -11.48 25.80
C GLY A 174 -2.06 -12.82 25.65
N LEU A 175 -1.32 -13.88 25.95
CA LEU A 175 -1.83 -15.22 26.28
C LEU A 175 -3.06 -15.15 27.21
N GLY A 176 -4.01 -16.06 27.03
CA GLY A 176 -5.17 -16.27 27.90
C GLY A 176 -6.36 -15.35 27.62
N VAL A 177 -6.18 -14.31 26.80
CA VAL A 177 -7.24 -13.33 26.48
C VAL A 177 -8.27 -13.94 25.52
N SER A 178 -9.55 -13.78 25.83
CA SER A 178 -10.68 -14.22 24.98
C SER A 178 -11.38 -13.06 24.27
N SER A 179 -11.22 -11.82 24.74
CA SER A 179 -11.69 -10.62 24.05
C SER A 179 -10.84 -9.40 24.41
N LYS A 180 -10.65 -8.50 23.45
CA LYS A 180 -9.89 -7.26 23.61
C LYS A 180 -10.55 -6.14 22.83
N VAL A 181 -10.68 -4.98 23.46
CA VAL A 181 -10.95 -3.71 22.77
C VAL A 181 -9.64 -2.92 22.73
N ILE A 182 -9.26 -2.51 21.52
CA ILE A 182 -8.13 -1.64 21.24
C ILE A 182 -8.74 -0.28 20.91
N SER A 183 -8.71 0.60 21.89
CA SER A 183 -9.21 1.95 21.71
C SER A 183 -8.25 2.77 20.85
N ASN A 184 -8.78 3.81 20.20
CA ASN A 184 -7.98 4.90 19.64
C ASN A 184 -7.03 4.45 18.51
N ILE A 185 -7.48 3.48 17.70
CA ILE A 185 -6.71 3.01 16.54
C ILE A 185 -6.61 4.11 15.48
N SER A 186 -7.62 4.98 15.37
CA SER A 186 -7.50 6.28 14.70
C SER A 186 -8.07 7.41 15.56
N HIS A 187 -7.51 8.60 15.42
CA HIS A 187 -7.92 9.81 16.13
C HIS A 187 -8.19 10.95 15.17
N SER A 188 -9.26 11.73 15.42
CA SER A 188 -9.63 12.98 14.73
C SER A 188 -9.98 12.87 13.24
N SER A 189 -9.52 11.83 12.54
CA SER A 189 -9.92 11.49 11.18
C SER A 189 -10.14 9.98 11.08
N LEU A 190 -11.19 9.58 10.35
CA LEU A 190 -11.44 8.19 10.06
C LEU A 190 -10.67 7.76 8.80
N PRO A 191 -10.02 6.59 8.81
CA PRO A 191 -9.45 6.03 7.60
C PRO A 191 -10.54 5.71 6.59
N SER A 192 -10.18 5.74 5.30
CA SER A 192 -11.04 5.23 4.23
C SER A 192 -11.09 3.70 4.27
N ARG A 193 -10.01 3.04 4.66
CA ARG A 193 -9.93 1.59 4.77
C ARG A 193 -9.12 1.13 5.97
N VAL A 194 -9.53 0.02 6.58
CA VAL A 194 -8.76 -0.68 7.60
C VAL A 194 -8.55 -2.14 7.20
N VAL A 195 -7.29 -2.59 7.23
CA VAL A 195 -6.90 -3.98 7.05
C VAL A 195 -6.25 -4.50 8.32
N ILE A 196 -6.73 -5.64 8.82
CA ILE A 196 -6.28 -6.24 10.08
C ILE A 196 -5.68 -7.61 9.81
N GLY A 197 -4.48 -7.83 10.34
CA GLY A 197 -3.80 -9.12 10.34
C GLY A 197 -3.28 -9.44 11.73
N MET A 198 -3.16 -10.73 12.05
CA MET A 198 -2.63 -11.18 13.33
C MET A 198 -1.51 -12.18 13.11
N VAL A 199 -0.43 -12.02 13.87
CA VAL A 199 0.74 -12.91 13.87
C VAL A 199 1.23 -13.12 15.30
N THR A 200 2.08 -14.12 15.54
CA THR A 200 2.72 -14.27 16.84
C THR A 200 3.79 -13.19 17.03
N ASN A 201 4.08 -12.80 18.28
CA ASN A 201 5.14 -11.82 18.57
C ASN A 201 6.48 -12.20 17.90
N SER A 202 6.91 -13.45 18.04
CA SER A 202 8.17 -13.90 17.43
C SER A 202 8.16 -13.84 15.89
N ALA A 203 7.00 -14.02 15.24
CA ALA A 203 6.90 -13.86 13.79
C ALA A 203 6.94 -12.38 13.37
N TYR A 204 6.31 -11.50 14.16
CA TYR A 204 6.37 -10.06 13.97
C TYR A 204 7.80 -9.51 14.11
N ASP A 205 8.52 -9.96 15.14
CA ASP A 205 9.91 -9.56 15.42
C ASP A 205 10.93 -10.14 14.41
N GLY A 206 10.46 -10.87 13.40
CA GLY A 206 11.30 -11.35 12.30
C GLY A 206 12.08 -12.64 12.59
N SER A 207 11.59 -13.51 13.49
CA SER A 207 12.21 -14.82 13.70
C SER A 207 12.36 -15.58 12.38
N LEU A 208 13.59 -15.96 12.04
CA LEU A 208 13.88 -16.70 10.81
C LEU A 208 13.19 -18.07 10.76
N THR A 209 12.82 -18.61 11.93
CA THR A 209 12.12 -19.89 12.06
C THR A 209 10.63 -19.81 11.76
N LEU A 210 10.06 -18.60 11.74
CA LEU A 210 8.64 -18.32 11.52
C LEU A 210 8.44 -17.44 10.28
N ASN A 211 7.23 -17.47 9.74
CA ASN A 211 6.86 -16.61 8.61
C ASN A 211 6.06 -15.40 9.12
N ALA A 212 6.62 -14.19 8.98
CA ALA A 212 5.96 -12.93 9.33
C ALA A 212 4.69 -12.65 8.51
N PHE A 213 4.52 -13.32 7.36
CA PHE A 213 3.33 -13.22 6.51
C PHE A 213 2.34 -14.37 6.72
N ASN A 214 2.46 -15.11 7.82
CA ASN A 214 1.52 -16.16 8.20
C ASN A 214 0.40 -15.57 9.07
N PHE A 215 -0.55 -14.89 8.44
CA PHE A 215 -1.67 -14.24 9.12
C PHE A 215 -2.69 -15.28 9.59
N ARG A 216 -2.61 -15.64 10.87
CA ARG A 216 -3.48 -16.65 11.48
C ARG A 216 -4.74 -16.01 12.04
N HIS A 217 -5.85 -16.75 12.03
CA HIS A 217 -7.10 -16.27 12.62
C HIS A 217 -7.16 -16.40 14.15
N PHE A 218 -6.31 -17.22 14.78
CA PHE A 218 -6.27 -17.45 16.25
C PHE A 218 -7.65 -17.72 16.88
N ASN A 219 -8.53 -18.45 16.19
CA ASN A 219 -9.91 -18.70 16.60
C ASN A 219 -10.76 -17.43 16.81
N LEU A 220 -10.47 -16.36 16.07
CA LEU A 220 -11.30 -15.16 16.05
C LEU A 220 -12.74 -15.52 15.69
N SER A 221 -13.68 -15.10 16.55
CA SER A 221 -15.11 -15.35 16.40
C SER A 221 -15.89 -14.09 16.03
N LYS A 222 -15.38 -12.91 16.42
CA LYS A 222 -15.99 -11.63 16.10
C LYS A 222 -14.94 -10.53 15.95
N LEU A 223 -15.10 -9.71 14.91
CA LEU A 223 -14.34 -8.49 14.69
C LEU A 223 -15.34 -7.34 14.50
N ASN A 224 -15.12 -6.25 15.22
CA ASN A 224 -15.99 -5.08 15.16
C ASN A 224 -15.18 -3.78 15.17
N LEU A 225 -15.53 -2.86 14.28
CA LEU A 225 -15.04 -1.49 14.32
C LEU A 225 -16.12 -0.59 14.93
N MET A 226 -15.71 0.26 15.87
CA MET A 226 -16.60 1.17 16.56
C MET A 226 -16.13 2.60 16.31
N VAL A 227 -17.04 3.47 15.88
CA VAL A 227 -16.78 4.91 15.74
C VAL A 227 -17.45 5.62 16.89
N ASP A 228 -16.65 6.41 17.61
CA ASP A 228 -17.07 7.17 18.79
C ASP A 228 -17.76 6.27 19.85
N GLY A 229 -17.20 5.06 20.04
CA GLY A 229 -17.69 4.06 20.99
C GLY A 229 -18.97 3.32 20.55
N GLN A 230 -19.54 3.64 19.39
CA GLN A 230 -20.72 2.98 18.86
C GLN A 230 -20.37 2.04 17.71
N SER A 231 -21.02 0.87 17.68
CA SER A 231 -20.94 0.00 16.51
C SER A 231 -21.64 0.68 15.35
N SER A 232 -20.95 0.82 14.22
CA SER A 232 -21.56 1.44 13.05
C SER A 232 -22.70 0.59 12.50
N PRO A 233 -23.81 1.21 12.08
CA PRO A 233 -24.86 0.51 11.37
C PRO A 233 -24.42 0.12 9.94
N TYR A 234 -23.38 0.77 9.39
CA TYR A 234 -22.95 0.62 8.00
C TYR A 234 -21.91 -0.50 7.81
N TYR A 235 -20.94 -0.64 8.71
CA TYR A 235 -19.97 -1.75 8.71
C TYR A 235 -20.26 -2.69 9.88
N LYS A 236 -21.12 -3.68 9.62
CA LYS A 236 -21.57 -4.65 10.62
C LYS A 236 -20.39 -5.47 11.17
N PRO A 237 -20.44 -5.88 12.45
CA PRO A 237 -19.45 -6.79 13.01
C PRO A 237 -19.33 -8.06 12.15
N LEU A 238 -18.11 -8.39 11.75
CA LEU A 238 -17.82 -9.65 11.10
C LEU A 238 -17.84 -10.75 12.15
N LYS A 239 -18.54 -11.85 11.85
CA LYS A 239 -18.62 -13.03 12.71
C LYS A 239 -18.08 -14.24 11.96
N PHE A 240 -17.39 -15.10 12.69
CA PHE A 240 -16.72 -16.27 12.14
C PHE A 240 -16.88 -17.47 13.07
N ASN A 241 -16.94 -18.66 12.46
CA ASN A 241 -16.69 -19.93 13.15
C ASN A 241 -15.76 -20.75 12.27
N PHE A 242 -14.46 -20.66 12.55
CA PHE A 242 -13.43 -21.37 11.78
C PHE A 242 -13.52 -22.89 11.94
N ALA A 243 -13.98 -23.40 13.10
CA ALA A 243 -14.15 -24.83 13.34
C ALA A 243 -15.26 -25.43 12.45
N GLU A 244 -16.32 -24.68 12.18
CA GLU A 244 -17.43 -25.08 11.30
C GLU A 244 -17.28 -24.60 9.85
N ASN A 245 -16.11 -24.09 9.46
CA ASN A 245 -15.85 -23.50 8.13
C ASN A 245 -16.76 -22.31 7.75
N GLN A 246 -17.28 -21.58 8.73
CA GLN A 246 -18.12 -20.39 8.57
C GLN A 246 -17.27 -19.12 8.68
N TYR A 247 -16.43 -18.87 7.68
CA TYR A 247 -15.57 -17.67 7.61
C TYR A 247 -15.74 -16.88 6.30
N ILE A 248 -16.77 -17.22 5.51
CA ILE A 248 -16.97 -16.65 4.16
C ILE A 248 -17.07 -15.12 4.17
N ARG A 249 -17.63 -14.51 5.22
CA ARG A 249 -17.71 -13.06 5.35
C ARG A 249 -16.34 -12.41 5.55
N GLY A 250 -15.42 -13.07 6.26
CA GLY A 250 -14.05 -12.58 6.42
C GLY A 250 -13.27 -12.66 5.11
N TYR A 251 -13.36 -13.81 4.45
CA TYR A 251 -12.80 -14.00 3.11
C TYR A 251 -13.34 -12.96 2.12
N TYR A 252 -14.67 -12.82 2.03
CA TYR A 252 -15.30 -11.86 1.13
C TYR A 252 -14.90 -10.41 1.43
N SER A 253 -14.78 -10.04 2.70
CA SER A 253 -14.33 -8.69 3.09
C SER A 253 -12.94 -8.36 2.56
N LEU A 254 -12.03 -9.34 2.49
CA LEU A 254 -10.70 -9.15 1.90
C LEU A 254 -10.77 -8.87 0.41
N PHE A 255 -11.59 -9.65 -0.31
CA PHE A 255 -11.76 -9.56 -1.75
C PHE A 255 -12.46 -8.28 -2.19
N GLU A 256 -13.53 -7.92 -1.51
CA GLU A 256 -14.35 -6.75 -1.81
C GLU A 256 -13.58 -5.43 -1.58
N ASN A 257 -12.67 -5.42 -0.61
CA ASN A 257 -12.09 -4.17 -0.11
C ASN A 257 -10.59 -4.01 -0.38
N ILE A 258 -9.91 -4.93 -1.08
CA ILE A 258 -8.49 -4.73 -1.48
C ILE A 258 -8.35 -4.48 -2.97
N ASP A 259 -9.17 -5.13 -3.81
CA ASP A 259 -9.12 -4.96 -5.26
C ASP A 259 -10.17 -3.95 -5.74
N LYS A 260 -9.79 -3.09 -6.70
CA LYS A 260 -10.79 -2.46 -7.57
C LYS A 260 -11.50 -3.61 -8.31
N PRO A 261 -12.84 -3.66 -8.35
CA PRO A 261 -13.57 -4.69 -9.09
C PRO A 261 -13.42 -4.46 -10.61
N VAL A 262 -12.21 -4.69 -11.12
CA VAL A 262 -11.94 -4.96 -12.53
C VAL A 262 -11.68 -6.46 -12.58
N PHE A 263 -12.61 -7.17 -13.22
CA PHE A 263 -12.82 -8.62 -13.23
C PHE A 263 -11.64 -9.52 -13.70
N ALA A 264 -10.37 -9.15 -13.51
CA ALA A 264 -9.23 -9.88 -14.06
C ALA A 264 -7.99 -9.98 -13.15
N THR A 265 -7.93 -9.28 -12.01
CA THR A 265 -6.80 -9.38 -11.08
C THR A 265 -7.33 -9.79 -9.71
N GLY A 266 -7.20 -11.06 -9.35
CA GLY A 266 -7.42 -11.51 -7.98
C GLY A 266 -6.15 -11.35 -7.14
N ASN A 267 -6.28 -11.48 -5.82
CA ASN A 267 -5.19 -11.38 -4.85
C ASN A 267 -4.44 -12.72 -4.58
N ASP A 268 -4.68 -13.75 -5.39
CA ASP A 268 -4.08 -15.10 -5.29
C ASP A 268 -4.29 -15.81 -3.93
N ILE A 269 -5.31 -15.40 -3.16
CA ILE A 269 -5.68 -16.06 -1.89
C ILE A 269 -6.99 -16.80 -2.11
N SER A 270 -6.98 -18.13 -2.22
CA SER A 270 -8.24 -18.86 -2.34
C SER A 270 -9.01 -18.90 -1.01
N ARG A 271 -10.30 -19.23 -1.08
CA ARG A 271 -11.11 -19.47 0.13
C ARG A 271 -10.50 -20.54 1.04
N LEU A 272 -9.82 -21.53 0.48
CA LEU A 272 -9.17 -22.61 1.23
C LEU A 272 -7.85 -22.13 1.85
N ASP A 273 -7.17 -21.16 1.25
CA ASP A 273 -5.96 -20.56 1.82
C ASP A 273 -6.29 -19.65 3.01
N PHE A 274 -7.44 -18.97 2.98
CA PHE A 274 -7.83 -17.99 4.00
C PHE A 274 -7.65 -18.45 5.46
N PRO A 275 -8.21 -19.58 5.92
CA PRO A 275 -7.99 -20.05 7.30
C PRO A 275 -6.56 -20.55 7.56
N ASN A 276 -5.77 -20.81 6.51
CA ASN A 276 -4.46 -21.45 6.55
C ASN A 276 -3.30 -20.44 6.43
N GLY A 277 -3.39 -19.34 7.19
CA GLY A 277 -2.31 -18.34 7.25
C GLY A 277 -2.47 -17.13 6.34
N TYR A 278 -3.66 -16.94 5.77
CA TYR A 278 -4.01 -15.80 4.92
C TYR A 278 -5.24 -15.04 5.44
N SER A 279 -5.48 -15.09 6.74
CA SER A 279 -6.64 -14.46 7.40
C SER A 279 -6.40 -12.97 7.61
N LEU A 280 -6.57 -12.19 6.54
CA LEU A 280 -6.62 -10.72 6.57
C LEU A 280 -8.07 -10.25 6.50
N PHE A 281 -8.40 -9.20 7.25
CA PHE A 281 -9.76 -8.65 7.30
C PHE A 281 -9.72 -7.20 6.83
N ALA A 282 -10.30 -6.92 5.66
CA ALA A 282 -10.37 -5.58 5.10
C ALA A 282 -11.78 -5.02 5.24
N ILE A 283 -11.90 -3.78 5.72
CA ILE A 283 -13.16 -3.07 5.90
C ILE A 283 -13.03 -1.72 5.23
N ASP A 284 -13.94 -1.44 4.31
CA ASP A 284 -14.13 -0.12 3.73
C ASP A 284 -15.02 0.72 4.66
N LEU A 285 -14.53 1.92 4.99
CA LEU A 285 -15.24 2.89 5.81
C LEU A 285 -15.81 4.02 4.94
N THR A 286 -15.53 4.08 3.65
CA THR A 286 -16.05 5.14 2.77
C THR A 286 -17.59 5.17 2.76
N PRO A 287 -18.24 6.35 2.69
CA PRO A 287 -19.69 6.45 2.69
C PRO A 287 -20.36 5.82 1.47
N ASP A 288 -19.67 5.83 0.33
CA ASP A 288 -20.14 5.31 -0.94
C ASP A 288 -19.75 3.85 -1.18
N LEU A 289 -18.97 3.25 -0.27
CA LEU A 289 -18.41 1.90 -0.39
C LEU A 289 -17.71 1.68 -1.73
N CYS A 290 -17.11 2.76 -2.24
CA CYS A 290 -16.50 2.79 -3.56
C CYS A 290 -15.00 3.04 -3.40
N SER A 291 -14.22 2.05 -3.82
CA SER A 291 -12.76 2.15 -3.94
C SER A 291 -12.33 2.86 -5.23
N GLY A 292 -13.10 3.86 -5.67
CA GLY A 292 -12.87 4.60 -6.92
C GLY A 292 -11.79 5.69 -6.80
N ASP A 293 -11.51 6.37 -7.91
CA ASP A 293 -10.54 7.48 -7.99
C ASP A 293 -11.10 8.83 -7.50
N GLN A 294 -12.24 8.79 -6.80
CA GLN A 294 -12.86 9.95 -6.21
C GLN A 294 -12.34 10.18 -4.78
N LEU A 295 -12.15 11.44 -4.41
CA LEU A 295 -11.92 11.82 -3.02
C LEU A 295 -13.25 11.81 -2.26
N ASN A 296 -13.30 10.98 -1.22
CA ASN A 296 -14.40 10.97 -0.28
C ASN A 296 -14.27 12.10 0.74
N LEU A 297 -15.39 12.52 1.33
CA LEU A 297 -15.37 13.50 2.42
C LEU A 297 -14.57 12.93 3.61
N ILE A 298 -13.55 13.65 4.06
CA ILE A 298 -12.82 13.29 5.28
C ILE A 298 -13.79 13.41 6.45
N ARG A 299 -14.06 12.28 7.11
CA ARG A 299 -14.92 12.23 8.30
C ARG A 299 -14.06 12.27 9.54
N SER A 300 -14.46 13.08 10.51
CA SER A 300 -13.86 13.09 11.84
C SER A 300 -14.53 12.05 12.73
N GLY A 301 -13.73 11.44 13.61
CA GLY A 301 -14.21 10.46 14.56
C GLY A 301 -13.04 9.73 15.22
N ASN A 302 -13.33 9.03 16.30
CA ASN A 302 -12.39 8.12 16.94
C ASN A 302 -12.74 6.68 16.57
N LEU A 303 -11.76 5.90 16.14
CA LEU A 303 -11.97 4.52 15.73
C LEU A 303 -11.39 3.56 16.78
N ASP A 304 -12.21 2.61 17.23
CA ASP A 304 -11.83 1.54 18.13
C ASP A 304 -12.02 0.17 17.43
N LEU A 305 -11.14 -0.79 17.76
CA LEU A 305 -11.21 -2.16 17.26
C LEU A 305 -11.53 -3.13 18.39
N ALA A 306 -12.63 -3.86 18.28
CA ALA A 306 -12.99 -4.93 19.21
C ALA A 306 -12.83 -6.31 18.56
N LEU A 307 -12.09 -7.18 19.25
CA LEU A 307 -11.82 -8.56 18.86
C LEU A 307 -12.37 -9.50 19.94
N THR A 308 -13.00 -10.59 19.50
CA THR A 308 -13.45 -11.69 20.36
C THR A 308 -13.02 -13.00 19.73
N PHE A 309 -12.51 -13.91 20.56
CA PHE A 309 -12.02 -15.22 20.18
C PHE A 309 -12.96 -16.29 20.75
N SER A 310 -13.18 -17.39 20.03
CA SER A 310 -13.99 -18.51 20.53
C SER A 310 -13.28 -19.32 21.62
N GLN A 311 -11.96 -19.19 21.72
CA GLN A 311 -11.11 -19.77 22.75
C GLN A 311 -10.11 -18.71 23.22
N SER A 312 -9.69 -18.78 24.48
CA SER A 312 -8.59 -17.96 24.98
C SER A 312 -7.33 -18.20 24.15
N LEU A 313 -6.60 -17.13 23.84
CA LEU A 313 -5.35 -17.21 23.09
C LEU A 313 -4.36 -18.14 23.81
N ASP A 314 -3.78 -19.08 23.07
CA ASP A 314 -2.75 -20.01 23.56
C ASP A 314 -1.36 -19.36 23.64
N THR A 315 -1.19 -18.24 22.94
CA THR A 315 0.07 -17.54 22.74
C THR A 315 -0.18 -16.03 22.65
N SER A 316 0.84 -15.21 22.95
CA SER A 316 0.76 -13.77 22.74
C SER A 316 0.87 -13.43 21.25
N ILE A 317 0.02 -12.52 20.78
CA ILE A 317 -0.08 -12.14 19.37
C ILE A 317 0.13 -10.64 19.18
N VAL A 318 0.56 -10.26 17.99
CA VAL A 318 0.55 -8.87 17.49
C VAL A 318 -0.59 -8.73 16.50
N VAL A 319 -1.48 -7.78 16.78
CA VAL A 319 -2.50 -7.30 15.85
C VAL A 319 -1.87 -6.16 15.06
N ILE A 320 -1.73 -6.35 13.75
CA ILE A 320 -1.29 -5.33 12.80
C ILE A 320 -2.54 -4.67 12.22
N ILE A 321 -2.61 -3.35 12.34
CA ILE A 321 -3.73 -2.52 11.91
C ILE A 321 -3.20 -1.57 10.85
N PHE A 322 -3.46 -1.90 9.60
CA PHE A 322 -3.12 -1.09 8.44
C PHE A 322 -4.31 -0.19 8.12
N MET A 323 -4.07 1.11 8.01
CA MET A 323 -5.11 2.11 7.77
C MET A 323 -4.73 2.98 6.57
N GLU A 324 -5.65 3.19 5.66
CA GLU A 324 -5.50 4.09 4.51
C GLU A 324 -6.30 5.37 4.75
N TYR A 325 -5.73 6.50 4.37
CA TYR A 325 -6.36 7.81 4.42
C TYR A 325 -6.28 8.48 3.06
N ASP A 326 -7.32 9.21 2.70
CA ASP A 326 -7.32 10.04 1.51
C ASP A 326 -6.77 11.41 1.90
N ASN A 327 -5.59 11.74 1.41
CA ASN A 327 -4.88 12.96 1.73
C ASN A 327 -4.45 13.70 0.47
N LEU A 328 -4.18 15.00 0.62
CA LEU A 328 -3.76 15.86 -0.47
C LEU A 328 -2.39 16.47 -0.18
N VAL A 329 -1.48 16.30 -1.14
CA VAL A 329 -0.23 17.05 -1.19
C VAL A 329 -0.40 18.17 -2.21
N GLU A 330 -0.08 19.39 -1.80
CA GLU A 330 -0.14 20.57 -2.66
C GLU A 330 1.23 21.20 -2.84
N ILE A 331 1.48 21.71 -4.04
CA ILE A 331 2.72 22.40 -4.37
C ILE A 331 2.39 23.75 -4.98
N ASN A 332 2.85 24.83 -4.36
CA ASN A 332 2.52 26.20 -4.78
C ASN A 332 3.48 26.73 -5.85
N ASN A 333 3.25 27.97 -6.31
CA ASN A 333 4.10 28.64 -7.31
C ASN A 333 5.52 28.97 -6.84
N LYS A 334 5.83 28.81 -5.55
CA LYS A 334 7.18 28.91 -4.99
C LYS A 334 7.84 27.54 -4.82
N TYR A 335 7.21 26.47 -5.32
CA TYR A 335 7.64 25.09 -5.13
C TYR A 335 7.70 24.64 -3.66
N GLU A 336 6.95 25.31 -2.79
CA GLU A 336 6.79 24.89 -1.40
C GLU A 336 5.70 23.80 -1.33
N VAL A 337 6.01 22.72 -0.61
CA VAL A 337 5.13 21.57 -0.44
C VAL A 337 4.32 21.74 0.85
N SER A 338 3.01 21.61 0.74
CA SER A 338 2.10 21.60 1.89
C SER A 338 1.27 20.32 1.93
N TYR A 339 0.93 19.89 3.14
CA TYR A 339 0.21 18.66 3.42
C TYR A 339 -1.06 18.99 4.21
N ASP A 340 -2.15 18.27 3.96
CA ASP A 340 -3.38 18.37 4.76
C ASP A 340 -3.39 17.45 6.00
N TYR A 341 -2.23 16.86 6.32
CA TYR A 341 -2.01 16.00 7.47
C TYR A 341 -0.73 16.36 8.21
N LYS A 342 -0.60 15.87 9.46
CA LYS A 342 0.62 15.99 10.25
C LYS A 342 1.60 14.88 9.86
N ILE A 343 2.84 15.25 9.55
CA ILE A 343 3.96 14.34 9.26
C ILE A 343 4.47 13.69 10.55
#